data_AF-A0A357F5X8-F1
#
_entry.id   AF-A0A357F5X8-F1
#
_cell.length_a   1.000
_cell.length_b   1.000
_cell.length_c   1.000
_cell.angle_alpha   90.00
_cell.angle_beta   90.00
_cell.angle_gamma   90.00
#
_symmetry.space_group_name_H-M   'P 1'
#
loop_
_entity.id
_entity.type
_entity.pdbx_description
1 polymer ?
#
loop_
_entity_poly.entity_id
_entity_poly.type
_entity_poly.pdbx_seq_one_letter_code
_entity_poly.pdbx_strand_id
1 'polypeptide(L)' 'NEGSLSVTSMTRIQDVLDPRDIAIYRALAGGVTTALLLHGSANAIGGQSSTVKFKFGRPVEDF' A
#
# COMPACT_ATOMS: atom_id res chain seq x y z
N ASN A 1 6.67 6.88 -11.07
CA ASN A 1 6.06 7.66 -9.97
C ASN A 1 7.18 8.20 -9.09
N GLU A 2 7.99 7.39 -8.42
CA GLU A 2 9.00 7.88 -7.47
C GLU A 2 10.30 8.40 -8.09
N GLY A 3 10.83 7.75 -9.13
CA GLY A 3 12.15 8.12 -9.69
C GLY A 3 12.14 9.16 -10.80
N SER A 4 10.97 9.59 -11.28
CA SER A 4 10.87 10.36 -12.54
C SER A 4 10.46 11.82 -12.33
N LEU A 5 9.76 12.13 -11.25
CA LEU A 5 9.22 13.47 -10.96
C LEU A 5 9.42 13.77 -9.47
N SER A 6 9.59 15.04 -9.10
CA SER A 6 9.74 15.44 -7.68
C SER A 6 8.40 15.51 -6.93
N VAL A 7 7.29 15.66 -7.67
CA VAL A 7 5.93 15.78 -7.15
C VAL A 7 5.03 14.78 -7.86
N THR A 8 4.43 13.85 -7.10
CA THR A 8 3.53 12.80 -7.61
C THR A 8 2.28 12.58 -6.76
N SER A 9 1.71 13.66 -6.21
CA SER A 9 0.51 13.66 -5.36
C SER A 9 -0.76 13.08 -6.01
N MET A 10 -0.78 12.95 -7.33
CA MET A 10 -1.88 12.33 -8.07
C MET A 10 -1.84 10.79 -8.06
N THR A 11 -0.71 10.18 -7.69
CA THR A 11 -0.57 8.71 -7.64
C THR A 11 -1.17 8.14 -6.37
N ARG A 12 -1.67 6.90 -6.41
CA ARG A 12 -2.34 6.26 -5.28
C ARG A 12 -1.72 4.92 -4.98
N ILE A 13 -1.50 4.62 -3.71
CA ILE A 13 -1.04 3.30 -3.26
C ILE A 13 -2.06 2.21 -3.61
N GLN A 14 -3.35 2.53 -3.58
CA GLN A 14 -4.43 1.59 -3.88
C GLN A 14 -4.34 0.97 -5.29
N ASP A 15 -3.75 1.70 -6.26
CA ASP A 15 -3.67 1.25 -7.66
C ASP A 15 -2.64 0.14 -7.88
N VAL A 16 -1.78 -0.14 -6.89
CA VAL A 16 -0.66 -1.08 -7.01
C VAL A 16 -0.63 -2.13 -5.90
N LEU A 17 -1.71 -2.28 -5.13
CA LEU A 17 -1.81 -3.31 -4.10
C LEU A 17 -1.88 -4.71 -4.72
N ASP A 18 -0.98 -5.61 -4.30
CA ASP A 18 -1.10 -7.04 -4.55
C ASP A 18 -1.67 -7.75 -3.32
N PRO A 19 -2.93 -8.22 -3.37
CA PRO A 19 -3.56 -8.87 -2.22
C PRO A 19 -2.97 -10.26 -1.89
N ARG A 20 -2.10 -10.79 -2.74
CA ARG A 20 -1.43 -12.08 -2.57
C ARG A 20 0.03 -11.93 -2.12
N ASP A 21 0.48 -10.72 -1.82
CA ASP A 21 1.82 -10.52 -1.26
C ASP A 21 1.98 -11.33 0.04
N ILE A 22 3.06 -12.12 0.11
CA ILE A 22 3.38 -12.97 1.25
C ILE A 22 3.56 -12.16 2.55
N ALA A 23 3.93 -10.89 2.46
CA ALA A 23 4.01 -9.99 3.61
C ALA A 23 2.65 -9.84 4.32
N ILE A 24 1.54 -9.87 3.58
CA ILE A 24 0.19 -9.79 4.15
C ILE A 24 -0.10 -11.04 4.98
N TYR A 25 0.22 -12.24 4.45
CA TYR A 25 0.07 -13.49 5.19
C TYR A 25 0.90 -13.49 6.48
N ARG A 26 2.16 -13.04 6.39
CA ARG A 26 3.07 -12.94 7.54
C ARG A 26 2.59 -11.92 8.58
N ALA A 27 2.10 -10.76 8.13
CA ALA A 27 1.54 -9.72 9.00
C ALA A 27 0.32 -10.26 9.77
N LEU A 28 -0.59 -10.95 9.09
CA LEU A 28 -1.75 -11.59 9.71
C LEU A 28 -1.34 -12.68 10.71
N ALA A 29 -0.37 -13.54 10.36
CA ALA A 29 0.16 -14.54 11.27
C ALA A 29 0.82 -13.92 12.52
N GLY A 30 1.36 -12.69 12.40
CA GLY A 30 1.89 -11.89 13.49
C GLY A 30 0.85 -11.05 14.25
N GLY A 31 -0.44 -11.15 13.91
CA GLY A 31 -1.52 -10.42 14.58
C GLY A 31 -1.77 -8.99 14.09
N VAL A 32 -1.07 -8.55 13.03
CA VAL A 32 -1.32 -7.24 12.40
C VAL A 32 -2.48 -7.37 11.43
N THR A 33 -3.59 -6.69 11.73
CA THR A 33 -4.83 -6.79 10.95
C THR A 33 -5.09 -5.58 10.07
N THR A 34 -4.53 -4.42 10.40
CA THR A 34 -4.81 -3.14 9.73
C THR A 34 -3.53 -2.31 9.67
N ALA A 35 -3.32 -1.55 8.60
CA ALA A 35 -2.16 -0.67 8.44
C ALA A 35 -2.47 0.58 7.61
N LEU A 36 -1.68 1.64 7.80
CA LEU A 36 -1.61 2.78 6.89
C LEU A 36 -0.44 2.57 5.94
N LEU A 37 -0.72 2.36 4.67
CA LEU A 37 0.29 2.19 3.62
C LEU A 37 0.67 3.56 3.05
N LEU A 38 1.96 3.84 3.02
CA LEU A 38 2.55 5.10 2.59
C LEU A 38 3.35 4.91 1.30
N HIS A 39 3.53 6.00 0.55
CA HIS A 39 4.54 6.05 -0.50
C HIS A 39 5.97 6.00 0.09
N GLY A 40 6.95 5.62 -0.73
CA GLY A 40 8.36 5.70 -0.35
C GLY A 40 8.86 7.15 -0.24
N SER A 41 10.04 7.36 0.31
CA SER A 41 10.53 8.71 0.60
C SER A 41 11.27 9.39 -0.57
N ALA A 42 11.19 8.89 -1.80
CA ALA A 42 12.00 9.42 -2.90
C ALA A 42 11.51 10.78 -3.43
N ASN A 43 10.26 11.15 -3.18
CA ASN A 43 9.66 12.41 -3.66
C ASN A 43 9.53 13.46 -2.56
N ALA A 44 9.65 14.74 -2.94
CA ALA A 44 9.38 15.87 -2.05
C ALA A 44 7.88 15.95 -1.70
N ILE A 45 7.00 15.62 -2.65
CA ILE A 45 5.57 15.41 -2.43
C ILE A 45 5.18 14.09 -3.09
N GLY A 46 4.97 13.06 -2.28
CA GLY A 46 4.62 11.72 -2.77
C GLY A 46 3.12 11.49 -2.95
N GLY A 47 2.78 10.23 -3.21
CA GLY A 47 1.41 9.79 -3.54
C GLY A 47 0.45 9.69 -2.35
N GLN A 48 -0.79 9.37 -2.65
CA GLN A 48 -1.87 9.21 -1.67
C GLN A 48 -1.72 7.90 -0.90
N SER A 49 -1.74 7.99 0.43
CA SER A 49 -1.73 6.86 1.34
C SER A 49 -3.06 6.08 1.31
N SER A 50 -3.04 4.83 1.79
CA SER A 50 -4.23 3.98 1.88
C SER A 50 -4.28 3.27 3.23
N THR A 51 -5.38 3.41 3.95
CA THR A 51 -5.66 2.62 5.16
C THR A 51 -6.31 1.31 4.73
N VAL A 52 -5.73 0.17 5.11
CA VAL A 52 -6.17 -1.15 4.67
C VAL A 52 -6.37 -2.09 5.85
N LYS A 53 -7.34 -2.99 5.72
CA LYS A 53 -7.55 -4.18 6.54
C LYS A 53 -7.10 -5.41 5.76
N PHE A 54 -6.10 -6.09 6.29
CA PHE A 54 -5.48 -7.21 5.59
C PHE A 54 -6.45 -8.41 5.49
N LYS A 55 -6.65 -8.87 4.26
CA LYS A 55 -7.37 -10.10 3.93
C LYS A 55 -6.64 -10.83 2.82
N PHE A 56 -5.76 -11.75 3.21
CA PHE A 56 -4.89 -12.46 2.27
C PHE A 56 -5.69 -13.16 1.16
N GLY A 57 -5.33 -12.89 -0.10
CA GLY A 57 -5.94 -13.51 -1.28
C GLY A 57 -7.35 -13.02 -1.64
N ARG A 58 -7.92 -12.07 -0.90
CA ARG A 58 -9.20 -11.42 -1.27
C ARG A 58 -8.97 -10.28 -2.26
N PRO A 59 -9.96 -9.89 -3.08
CA PRO A 59 -9.82 -8.73 -3.96
C PRO A 59 -9.43 -7.46 -3.19
N VAL A 60 -8.78 -6.50 -3.86
CA VAL A 60 -8.34 -5.25 -3.24
C VAL A 60 -9.54 -4.43 -2.74
N GLU A 61 -10.70 -4.57 -3.38
CA GLU A 61 -11.95 -3.94 -2.93
C GLU A 61 -12.42 -4.39 -1.54
N ASP A 62 -11.95 -5.56 -1.08
CA ASP A 62 -12.22 -6.08 0.26
C ASP A 62 -11.21 -5.57 1.30
N PHE A 63 -10.15 -4.86 0.90
CA PHE A 63 -9.11 -4.33 1.81
C PHE A 63 -9.61 -3.12 2.59
#